data_AF-A0A670K3H6-F1
#
_entry.id   AF-A0A670K3H6-F1
#
_cell.length_a   1.000
_cell.length_b   1.000
_cell.length_c   1.000
_cell.angle_alpha   90.00
_cell.angle_beta   90.00
_cell.angle_gamma   90.00
#
_symmetry.space_group_name_H-M   'P 1'
#
loop_
_entity.id
_entity.type
_entity.pdbx_description
1 polymer ?
#
loop_
_entity_poly.entity_id
_entity_poly.type
_entity_poly.pdbx_seq_one_letter_code
_entity_poly.pdbx_strand_id
1 'polypeptide(L)'
;QFPNKILAMPMGSGASTSPPPLTLRDTPFFFLPPPAEHFLFQLRQECHFSNGTQRIRFLDRYFFDRQELLYFDSDRGKFVAVAELGEPDVERANQDKNFLRSRKAAVDRFCQHNYGIFEPLSQARHVQPKVKITRSDSYPSSPHNTQLTCKVSRFFPAGIDIKWFKNGKEEPKVWTIDHENGDWTFNTELILETNPERGDVYTCQVEHASFEGPVTVKWGRTPSYWEWGAFLGGWVGCSSLRGLIPGLPFLTLGFFFLQSHSRTLPGARCGRGLWGLCWGWSLGPLDSPFT
;
A
#
# COMPACT_ATOMS: atom_id res chain seq x y z
N GLN A 1 -20.74 35.47 37.92
CA GLN A 1 -22.17 35.82 37.87
C GLN A 1 -22.83 34.81 36.94
N PHE A 2 -23.38 33.73 37.51
CA PHE A 2 -24.10 32.69 36.79
C PHE A 2 -25.60 33.05 36.80
N PRO A 3 -26.34 33.04 35.68
CA PRO A 3 -27.78 33.14 35.76
C PRO A 3 -28.38 31.75 35.90
N ASN A 4 -28.94 31.52 37.08
CA ASN A 4 -30.00 30.55 37.36
C ASN A 4 -31.18 30.76 36.40
N LYS A 5 -31.70 29.68 35.81
CA LYS A 5 -33.13 29.57 35.50
C LYS A 5 -33.62 28.19 35.91
N ILE A 6 -34.22 28.16 37.10
CA ILE A 6 -35.12 27.13 37.60
C ILE A 6 -36.42 27.29 36.79
N LEU A 7 -36.82 26.27 36.02
CA LEU A 7 -38.14 26.21 35.41
C LEU A 7 -39.08 25.50 36.39
N ALA A 8 -40.07 26.23 36.90
CA ALA A 8 -41.14 25.71 37.74
C ALA A 8 -42.14 24.90 36.89
N MET A 9 -42.53 23.72 37.37
CA MET A 9 -43.67 22.96 36.83
C MET A 9 -44.93 23.30 37.65
N PRO A 10 -46.09 23.57 37.02
CA PRO A 10 -47.35 23.68 37.74
C PRO A 10 -47.93 22.28 38.03
N MET A 11 -48.32 22.04 39.28
CA MET A 11 -49.21 20.93 39.62
C MET A 11 -50.65 21.29 39.23
N GLY A 12 -51.28 20.47 38.40
CA GLY A 12 -52.70 20.53 38.09
C GLY A 12 -53.36 19.18 38.37
N SER A 13 -54.32 19.18 39.28
CA SER A 13 -55.20 18.08 39.67
C SER A 13 -56.37 17.89 38.71
N GLY A 14 -56.82 16.66 38.46
CA GLY A 14 -58.22 16.40 38.13
C GLY A 14 -58.54 15.25 37.15
N ALA A 15 -59.22 14.24 37.70
CA ALA A 15 -60.23 13.37 37.10
C ALA A 15 -59.82 12.25 36.12
N SER A 16 -60.18 11.02 36.51
CA SER A 16 -60.16 9.80 35.71
C SER A 16 -61.31 9.75 34.70
N THR A 17 -60.98 9.58 33.43
CA THR A 17 -61.89 9.06 32.40
C THR A 17 -61.12 8.02 31.58
N SER A 18 -61.68 6.82 31.48
CA SER A 18 -61.12 5.71 30.69
C SER A 18 -61.07 6.08 29.19
N PRO A 19 -59.99 5.77 28.45
CA PRO A 19 -59.94 6.05 27.02
C PRO A 19 -60.80 5.05 26.21
N PRO A 20 -61.50 5.50 25.15
CA PRO A 20 -62.20 4.63 24.22
C PRO A 20 -61.20 3.82 23.34
N PRO A 21 -61.65 2.76 22.65
CA PRO A 21 -60.74 1.79 22.01
C PRO A 21 -59.93 2.43 20.88
N LEU A 22 -58.63 2.14 20.87
CA LEU A 22 -57.65 2.63 19.91
C LEU A 22 -58.03 2.18 18.49
N THR A 23 -58.39 3.14 17.64
CA THR A 23 -58.44 2.92 16.19
C THR A 23 -57.01 2.86 15.65
N LEU A 24 -56.80 2.07 14.59
CA LEU A 24 -55.51 1.77 13.93
C LEU A 24 -54.88 2.99 13.21
N ARG A 25 -54.85 4.15 13.86
CA ARG A 25 -54.22 5.41 13.41
C ARG A 25 -53.29 6.04 14.43
N ASP A 26 -53.12 5.42 15.60
CA ASP A 26 -52.23 5.90 16.67
C ASP A 26 -51.00 4.98 16.80
N THR A 27 -50.17 4.92 15.76
CA THR A 27 -48.76 4.53 15.98
C THR A 27 -48.07 5.78 16.53
N PRO A 28 -47.61 5.79 17.79
CA PRO A 28 -46.81 6.91 18.26
C PRO A 28 -45.59 6.97 17.35
N PHE A 29 -45.39 8.11 16.69
CA PHE A 29 -44.07 8.47 16.19
C PHE A 29 -43.11 8.22 17.34
N PHE A 30 -42.28 7.18 17.22
CA PHE A 30 -41.17 6.99 18.14
C PHE A 30 -40.39 8.29 18.12
N PHE A 31 -40.55 9.12 19.15
CA PHE A 31 -39.61 10.19 19.44
C PHE A 31 -38.29 9.49 19.69
N LEU A 32 -37.45 9.39 18.66
CA LEU A 32 -36.05 9.08 18.87
C LEU A 32 -35.56 10.14 19.87
N PRO A 33 -34.98 9.74 21.01
CA PRO A 33 -34.39 10.72 21.90
C PRO A 33 -33.41 11.56 21.08
N PRO A 34 -33.36 12.89 21.30
CA PRO A 34 -32.41 13.74 20.58
C PRO A 34 -31.02 13.11 20.73
N PRO A 35 -30.22 13.10 19.65
CA PRO A 35 -28.87 12.54 19.73
C PRO A 35 -28.15 13.19 20.90
N ALA A 36 -27.45 12.37 21.69
CA ALA A 36 -26.71 12.87 22.84
C ALA A 36 -25.79 14.02 22.40
N GLU A 37 -25.80 15.11 23.17
CA GLU A 37 -24.87 16.21 22.93
C GLU A 37 -23.44 15.69 22.99
N HIS A 38 -22.69 15.92 21.91
CA HIS A 38 -21.31 15.47 21.77
C HIS A 38 -20.44 16.67 21.46
N PHE A 39 -19.40 16.85 22.27
CA PHE A 39 -18.39 17.88 22.08
C PHE A 39 -17.03 17.20 22.03
N LEU A 40 -16.23 17.54 21.02
CA LEU A 40 -14.90 16.99 20.82
C LEU A 40 -13.87 18.12 20.85
N PHE A 41 -12.87 18.00 21.72
CA PHE A 41 -11.72 18.91 21.69
C PHE A 41 -10.49 18.14 21.22
N GLN A 42 -9.75 18.70 20.25
CA GLN A 42 -8.59 18.04 19.66
C GLN A 42 -7.37 18.97 19.68
N LEU A 43 -6.21 18.39 19.95
CA LEU A 43 -4.91 19.03 19.85
C LEU A 43 -4.12 18.34 18.73
N ARG A 44 -3.47 19.11 17.86
CA ARG A 44 -2.51 18.58 16.89
C ARG A 44 -1.17 19.28 17.03
N GLN A 45 -0.15 18.51 17.37
CA GLN A 45 1.23 18.96 17.47
C GLN A 45 1.99 18.47 16.25
N GLU A 46 2.18 19.36 15.29
CA GLU A 46 2.76 19.06 13.99
C GLU A 46 4.20 19.56 13.92
N CYS A 47 5.09 18.74 13.39
CA CYS A 47 6.48 19.09 13.09
C CYS A 47 6.72 18.91 11.60
N HIS A 48 6.87 20.03 10.89
CA HIS A 48 7.14 20.04 9.46
C HIS A 48 8.65 20.18 9.24
N PHE A 49 9.25 19.13 8.67
CA PHE A 49 10.68 19.04 8.41
C PHE A 49 10.97 19.35 6.95
N SER A 50 11.99 20.17 6.67
CA SER A 50 12.45 20.47 5.32
C SER A 50 13.96 20.29 5.23
N ASN A 51 14.38 19.48 4.26
CA ASN A 51 15.77 19.07 4.06
C ASN A 51 16.40 18.54 5.37
N GLY A 52 15.80 17.49 5.91
CA GLY A 52 16.15 16.96 7.23
C GLY A 52 15.72 17.91 8.35
N THR A 53 16.64 18.27 9.24
CA THR A 53 16.42 19.21 10.34
C THR A 53 16.87 20.64 10.04
N GLN A 54 17.21 20.98 8.80
CA GLN A 54 17.69 22.34 8.46
C GLN A 54 16.63 23.41 8.73
N ARG A 55 15.37 23.11 8.42
CA ARG A 55 14.23 23.93 8.80
C ARG A 55 13.17 23.06 9.43
N ILE A 56 12.80 23.41 10.66
CA ILE A 56 11.76 22.75 11.43
C ILE A 56 10.69 23.80 11.76
N ARG A 57 9.46 23.56 11.35
CA ARG A 57 8.30 24.38 11.73
C ARG A 57 7.37 23.56 12.62
N PHE A 58 7.27 23.99 13.87
CA PHE A 58 6.30 23.48 14.84
C PHE A 58 4.98 24.26 14.76
N LEU A 59 3.87 23.52 14.71
CA LEU A 59 2.51 24.03 14.83
C LEU A 59 1.79 23.30 15.97
N ASP A 60 1.16 24.06 16.88
CA ASP A 60 0.35 23.53 17.99
C ASP A 60 -1.09 24.01 17.78
N ARG A 61 -1.95 23.16 17.21
CA ARG A 61 -3.29 23.52 16.74
C ARG A 61 -4.37 23.00 17.67
N TYR A 62 -5.41 23.81 17.88
CA TYR A 62 -6.52 23.53 18.78
C TYR A 62 -7.83 23.55 18.01
N PHE A 63 -8.61 22.48 18.15
CA PHE A 63 -9.89 22.29 17.45
C PHE A 63 -11.01 22.05 18.45
N PHE A 64 -12.16 22.67 18.18
CA PHE A 64 -13.43 22.32 18.78
C PHE A 64 -14.33 21.73 17.70
N ASP A 65 -14.74 20.49 17.92
CA ASP A 65 -15.33 19.59 16.95
C ASP A 65 -14.51 19.48 15.66
N ARG A 66 -14.91 20.18 14.60
CA ARG A 66 -14.20 20.22 13.31
C ARG A 66 -13.65 21.61 12.98
N GLN A 67 -13.82 22.57 13.87
CA GLN A 67 -13.40 23.95 13.68
C GLN A 67 -12.06 24.20 14.38
N GLU A 68 -11.05 24.58 13.62
CA GLU A 68 -9.81 25.10 14.19
C GLU A 68 -10.08 26.45 14.83
N LEU A 69 -9.76 26.58 16.12
CA LEU A 69 -9.99 27.80 16.88
C LEU A 69 -8.77 28.72 16.84
N LEU A 70 -7.60 28.15 17.11
CA LEU A 70 -6.33 28.86 17.20
C LEU A 70 -5.16 27.89 17.03
N TYR A 71 -3.99 28.44 16.70
CA TYR A 71 -2.75 27.67 16.65
C TYR A 71 -1.53 28.51 17.07
N PHE A 72 -0.53 27.87 17.64
CA PHE A 72 0.81 28.42 17.75
C PHE A 72 1.61 28.14 16.48
N ASP A 73 2.32 29.16 15.97
CA ASP A 73 3.24 29.00 14.84
C ASP A 73 4.65 29.40 15.25
N SER A 74 5.58 28.44 15.21
CA SER A 74 6.99 28.70 15.53
C SER A 74 7.65 29.73 14.63
N ASP A 75 7.29 29.80 13.34
CA ASP A 75 7.81 30.80 12.40
C ASP A 75 7.36 32.22 12.82
N ARG A 76 6.19 32.34 13.45
CA ARG A 76 5.66 33.61 13.99
C ARG A 76 6.03 33.85 15.45
N GLY A 77 6.39 32.78 16.17
CA GLY A 77 6.68 32.77 17.59
C GLY A 77 5.50 33.15 18.50
N LYS A 78 4.25 32.98 18.04
CA LYS A 78 3.04 33.39 18.77
C LYS A 78 1.81 32.59 18.34
N PHE A 79 0.75 32.68 19.15
CA PHE A 79 -0.57 32.16 18.81
C PHE A 79 -1.32 33.08 17.84
N VAL A 80 -2.11 32.47 16.97
CA VAL A 80 -2.93 33.11 15.94
C VAL A 80 -4.34 32.52 16.04
N ALA A 81 -5.35 33.39 16.08
CA ALA A 81 -6.76 32.98 16.05
C ALA A 81 -7.15 32.64 14.60
N VAL A 82 -7.94 31.58 14.45
CA VAL A 82 -8.57 31.18 13.18
C VAL A 82 -10.06 31.48 13.21
N ALA A 83 -10.69 31.29 14.37
CA ALA A 83 -12.09 31.60 14.63
C ALA A 83 -12.23 32.63 15.76
N GLU A 84 -13.32 33.40 15.73
CA GLU A 84 -13.65 34.41 16.76
C GLU A 84 -13.67 33.81 18.17
N LEU A 85 -14.14 32.58 18.31
CA LEU A 85 -14.17 31.86 19.59
C LEU A 85 -12.77 31.68 20.20
N GLY A 86 -11.72 31.64 19.38
CA GLY A 86 -10.34 31.48 19.83
C GLY A 86 -9.63 32.80 20.21
N GLU A 87 -10.18 33.97 19.87
CA GLU A 87 -9.53 35.26 20.11
C GLU A 87 -9.19 35.52 21.58
N PRO A 88 -10.09 35.30 22.56
CA PRO A 88 -9.79 35.57 23.97
C PRO A 88 -8.64 34.70 24.50
N ASP A 89 -8.54 33.47 24.03
CA ASP A 89 -7.48 32.55 24.42
C ASP A 89 -6.15 32.91 23.77
N VAL A 90 -6.16 33.37 22.52
CA VAL A 90 -4.96 33.87 21.83
C VAL A 90 -4.40 35.12 22.51
N GLU A 91 -5.26 36.07 22.91
CA GLU A 91 -4.84 37.26 23.65
C GLU A 91 -4.15 36.88 24.96
N ARG A 92 -4.78 36.01 25.76
CA ARG A 92 -4.22 35.52 27.02
C ARG A 92 -2.91 34.77 26.81
N ALA A 93 -2.87 33.84 25.85
CA ALA A 93 -1.70 33.02 25.58
C ALA A 93 -0.50 33.85 25.10
N ASN A 94 -0.74 34.90 24.30
CA ASN A 94 0.32 35.77 23.80
C ASN A 94 0.87 36.74 24.87
N GLN A 95 0.12 37.01 25.95
CA GLN A 95 0.60 37.79 27.08
C GLN A 95 1.49 36.96 28.03
N ASP A 96 1.31 35.64 28.09
CA ASP A 96 2.13 34.75 28.90
C ASP A 96 3.48 34.44 28.24
N LYS A 97 4.52 35.15 28.69
CA LYS A 97 5.89 34.97 28.21
C LYS A 97 6.47 33.60 28.51
N ASN A 98 6.10 32.97 29.62
CA ASN A 98 6.60 31.64 29.97
C ASN A 98 5.97 30.58 29.06
N PHE A 99 4.67 30.73 28.77
CA PHE A 99 3.97 29.84 27.85
C PHE A 99 4.51 29.95 26.43
N LEU A 100 4.68 31.17 25.91
CA LEU A 100 5.30 31.39 24.59
C LEU A 100 6.73 30.85 24.53
N ARG A 101 7.54 31.04 25.57
CA ARG A 101 8.91 30.48 25.64
C ARG A 101 8.87 28.96 25.57
N SER A 102 7.97 28.31 26.30
CA SER A 102 7.78 26.86 26.28
C SER A 102 7.37 26.36 24.89
N ARG A 103 6.42 27.02 24.22
CA ARG A 103 6.01 26.65 22.84
C ARG A 103 7.11 26.86 21.81
N LYS A 104 7.88 27.96 21.89
CA LYS A 104 9.05 28.18 21.02
C LYS A 104 10.10 27.09 21.20
N ALA A 105 10.37 26.69 22.44
CA ALA A 105 11.32 25.63 22.74
C ALA A 105 10.85 24.23 22.28
N ALA A 106 9.60 24.05 21.87
CA ALA A 106 9.08 22.78 21.36
C ALA A 106 9.72 22.39 20.00
N VAL A 107 10.24 23.36 19.24
CA VAL A 107 11.00 23.06 18.01
C VAL A 107 12.17 22.13 18.33
N ASP A 108 12.99 22.48 19.32
CA ASP A 108 14.16 21.67 19.68
C ASP A 108 13.76 20.50 20.60
N ARG A 109 13.00 20.80 21.66
CA ARG A 109 12.67 19.84 22.70
C ARG A 109 11.75 18.71 22.23
N PHE A 110 10.85 18.98 21.29
CA PHE A 110 9.87 18.01 20.81
C PHE A 110 10.18 17.59 19.38
N CYS A 111 10.19 18.52 18.42
CA CYS A 111 10.35 18.15 17.01
C CYS A 111 11.73 17.58 16.70
N GLN A 112 12.80 18.32 17.01
CA GLN A 112 14.17 17.87 16.72
C GLN A 112 14.54 16.62 17.52
N HIS A 113 14.18 16.59 18.80
CA HIS A 113 14.39 15.42 19.66
C HIS A 113 13.73 14.16 19.08
N ASN A 114 12.44 14.22 18.74
CA ASN A 114 11.72 13.08 18.18
C ASN A 114 12.21 12.71 16.78
N TYR A 115 12.60 13.69 15.96
CA TYR A 115 13.19 13.42 14.64
C TYR A 115 14.43 12.54 14.77
N GLY A 116 15.34 12.86 15.70
CA GLY A 116 16.54 12.05 15.95
C GLY A 116 16.26 10.62 16.42
N ILE A 117 15.06 10.34 16.93
CA ILE A 117 14.62 9.00 17.33
C ILE A 117 13.96 8.26 16.16
N PHE A 118 13.03 8.93 15.47
CA PHE A 118 12.17 8.28 14.47
C PHE A 118 12.76 8.26 13.06
N GLU A 119 13.63 9.19 12.70
CA GLU A 119 14.22 9.23 11.36
C GLU A 119 15.04 7.96 11.06
N PRO A 120 15.93 7.48 11.95
CA PRO A 120 16.75 6.30 11.62
C PRO A 120 15.89 5.04 11.52
N LEU A 121 14.87 4.94 12.38
CA LEU A 121 13.90 3.84 12.36
C LEU A 121 13.08 3.83 11.06
N SER A 122 12.70 5.02 10.59
CA SER A 122 11.92 5.20 9.36
C SER A 122 12.77 4.93 8.13
N GLN A 123 14.02 5.41 8.09
CA GLN A 123 14.96 5.16 6.99
C GLN A 123 15.40 3.71 6.90
N ALA A 124 15.62 3.03 8.03
CA ALA A 124 15.98 1.61 8.01
C ALA A 124 14.85 0.72 7.48
N ARG A 125 13.59 1.16 7.61
CA ARG A 125 12.43 0.39 7.18
C ARG A 125 12.26 0.47 5.67
N HIS A 126 12.43 -0.68 5.02
CA HIS A 126 12.13 -0.86 3.61
C HIS A 126 11.23 -2.08 3.46
N VAL A 127 10.11 -1.92 2.74
CA VAL A 127 9.21 -3.03 2.40
C VAL A 127 9.13 -3.12 0.89
N GLN A 128 9.46 -4.28 0.35
CA GLN A 128 9.42 -4.52 -1.10
C GLN A 128 7.98 -4.63 -1.61
N PRO A 129 7.59 -3.87 -2.64
CA PRO A 129 6.27 -3.98 -3.23
C PRO A 129 6.05 -5.34 -3.88
N LYS A 130 4.80 -5.80 -3.83
CA LYS A 130 4.31 -6.90 -4.65
C LYS A 130 3.63 -6.34 -5.88
N VAL A 131 4.19 -6.64 -7.05
CA VAL A 131 3.74 -6.14 -8.34
C VAL A 131 2.93 -7.22 -9.06
N LYS A 132 1.72 -6.89 -9.50
CA LYS A 132 0.84 -7.76 -10.30
C LYS A 132 0.14 -6.97 -11.38
N ILE A 133 0.04 -7.54 -12.57
CA ILE A 133 -0.77 -6.95 -13.65
C ILE A 133 -2.10 -7.70 -13.72
N THR A 134 -3.20 -6.95 -13.64
CA THR A 134 -4.56 -7.47 -13.81
C THR A 134 -5.21 -6.84 -15.02
N ARG A 135 -6.00 -7.62 -15.77
CA ARG A 135 -6.82 -7.14 -16.86
C ARG A 135 -8.28 -7.01 -16.40
N SER A 136 -8.92 -5.90 -16.72
CA SER A 136 -10.36 -5.68 -16.62
C SER A 136 -10.90 -5.25 -17.98
N ASP A 137 -12.05 -5.79 -18.38
CA ASP A 137 -12.75 -5.32 -19.58
C ASP A 137 -13.85 -4.37 -19.11
N SER A 138 -13.88 -3.14 -19.65
CA SER A 138 -14.78 -2.08 -19.16
C SER A 138 -16.26 -2.40 -19.40
N TYR A 139 -16.57 -3.31 -20.34
CA TYR A 139 -17.91 -3.83 -20.58
C TYR A 139 -17.83 -5.20 -21.30
N PRO A 140 -18.65 -6.21 -20.93
CA PRO A 140 -18.63 -7.53 -21.58
C PRO A 140 -18.90 -7.50 -23.10
N SER A 141 -19.50 -6.41 -23.60
CA SER A 141 -19.95 -6.25 -24.99
C SER A 141 -19.09 -5.31 -25.83
N SER A 142 -18.06 -4.66 -25.27
CA SER A 142 -17.16 -3.78 -26.03
C SER A 142 -15.71 -4.25 -25.88
N PRO A 143 -15.19 -5.02 -26.87
CA PRO A 143 -13.80 -5.46 -26.88
C PRO A 143 -12.80 -4.32 -27.11
N HIS A 144 -13.27 -3.08 -27.31
CA HIS A 144 -12.43 -1.97 -27.76
C HIS A 144 -11.77 -1.16 -26.62
N ASN A 145 -12.08 -1.46 -25.35
CA ASN A 145 -11.54 -0.73 -24.19
C ASN A 145 -11.11 -1.72 -23.10
N THR A 146 -9.94 -2.34 -23.27
CA THR A 146 -9.32 -3.15 -22.21
C THR A 146 -8.55 -2.25 -21.26
N GLN A 147 -8.70 -2.48 -19.97
CA GLN A 147 -7.96 -1.81 -18.93
C GLN A 147 -6.92 -2.76 -18.34
N LEU A 148 -5.66 -2.34 -18.34
CA LEU A 148 -4.56 -3.03 -17.68
C LEU A 148 -4.17 -2.25 -16.43
N THR A 149 -4.20 -2.92 -15.29
CA THR A 149 -3.85 -2.31 -14.00
C THR A 149 -2.62 -2.97 -13.43
N CYS A 150 -1.56 -2.18 -13.21
CA CYS A 150 -0.40 -2.59 -12.45
C CYS A 150 -0.66 -2.29 -10.98
N LYS A 151 -0.96 -3.34 -10.22
CA LYS A 151 -1.19 -3.27 -8.78
C LYS A 151 0.14 -3.44 -8.06
N VAL A 152 0.58 -2.39 -7.40
CA VAL A 152 1.81 -2.34 -6.61
C VAL A 152 1.41 -2.21 -5.15
N SER A 153 1.59 -3.29 -4.39
CA SER A 153 0.98 -3.42 -3.05
C SER A 153 2.01 -3.61 -1.94
N ARG A 154 1.66 -3.06 -0.77
CA ARG A 154 2.35 -3.21 0.52
C ARG A 154 3.82 -2.83 0.46
N PHE A 155 4.12 -1.60 0.02
CA PHE A 155 5.48 -1.06 0.02
C PHE A 155 5.64 0.08 1.03
N PHE A 156 6.90 0.34 1.37
CA PHE A 156 7.32 1.46 2.22
C PHE A 156 8.81 1.75 1.94
N PRO A 157 9.24 3.02 1.81
CA PRO A 157 8.49 4.27 2.01
C PRO A 157 7.49 4.59 0.88
N ALA A 158 6.76 5.71 0.99
CA ALA A 158 5.74 6.11 0.00
C ALA A 158 6.32 6.50 -1.36
N GLY A 159 7.59 6.94 -1.40
CA GLY A 159 8.24 7.38 -2.65
C GLY A 159 8.47 6.22 -3.61
N ILE A 160 7.75 6.22 -4.74
CA ILE A 160 7.78 5.17 -5.76
C ILE A 160 7.63 5.79 -7.15
N ASP A 161 8.29 5.22 -8.16
CA ASP A 161 8.11 5.56 -9.57
C ASP A 161 7.62 4.33 -10.33
N ILE A 162 6.49 4.46 -11.05
CA ILE A 162 5.83 3.37 -11.76
C ILE A 162 5.53 3.84 -13.18
N LYS A 163 5.99 3.07 -14.16
CA LYS A 163 5.84 3.38 -15.59
C LYS A 163 5.25 2.21 -16.36
N TRP A 164 4.41 2.53 -17.33
CA TRP A 164 3.93 1.59 -18.33
C TRP A 164 4.72 1.71 -19.62
N PHE A 165 5.04 0.56 -20.22
CA PHE A 165 5.62 0.48 -21.55
C PHE A 165 4.78 -0.44 -22.43
N LYS A 166 4.50 -0.02 -23.65
CA LYS A 166 3.95 -0.87 -24.71
C LYS A 166 5.06 -1.11 -25.74
N ASN A 167 5.42 -2.38 -25.96
CA ASN A 167 6.46 -2.77 -26.92
C ASN A 167 7.79 -2.00 -26.75
N GLY A 168 8.15 -1.69 -25.49
CA GLY A 168 9.36 -0.95 -25.14
C GLY A 168 9.25 0.57 -25.21
N LYS A 169 8.12 1.13 -25.64
CA LYS A 169 7.85 2.57 -25.62
C LYS A 169 7.01 2.95 -24.40
N GLU A 170 7.42 3.99 -23.69
CA GLU A 170 6.70 4.49 -22.52
C GLU A 170 5.31 5.04 -22.92
N GLU A 171 4.29 4.67 -22.14
CA GLU A 171 2.91 5.11 -22.31
C GLU A 171 2.57 6.16 -21.24
N PRO A 172 2.50 7.47 -21.61
CA PRO A 172 2.28 8.54 -20.64
C PRO A 172 0.80 8.72 -20.25
N LYS A 173 -0.14 8.16 -21.04
CA LYS A 173 -1.58 8.30 -20.81
C LYS A 173 -2.05 7.22 -19.81
N VAL A 174 -1.73 7.44 -18.54
CA VAL A 174 -2.02 6.52 -17.44
C VAL A 174 -2.73 7.24 -16.30
N TRP A 175 -3.48 6.49 -15.49
CA TRP A 175 -4.12 6.99 -14.28
C TRP A 175 -3.52 6.31 -13.06
N THR A 176 -3.18 7.09 -12.03
CA THR A 176 -2.60 6.59 -10.78
C THR A 176 -3.60 6.74 -9.65
N ILE A 177 -3.75 5.70 -8.85
CA ILE A 177 -4.56 5.70 -7.62
C ILE A 177 -3.67 5.27 -6.46
N ASP A 178 -3.48 6.16 -5.49
CA ASP A 178 -2.70 5.89 -4.27
C ASP A 178 -3.62 5.63 -3.08
N HIS A 179 -3.24 4.67 -2.23
CA HIS A 179 -3.99 4.29 -1.04
C HIS A 179 -3.06 4.02 0.15
N GLU A 180 -3.40 4.64 1.29
CA GLU A 180 -2.76 4.40 2.57
C GLU A 180 -3.49 3.29 3.34
N ASN A 181 -2.80 2.18 3.62
CA ASN A 181 -3.42 1.02 4.26
C ASN A 181 -3.67 1.19 5.77
N GLY A 182 -3.05 2.20 6.40
CA GLY A 182 -3.07 2.39 7.86
C GLY A 182 -2.16 1.43 8.65
N ASP A 183 -1.42 0.54 7.98
CA ASP A 183 -0.46 -0.41 8.57
C ASP A 183 1.02 -0.06 8.28
N TRP A 184 1.30 1.22 7.98
CA TRP A 184 2.60 1.72 7.52
C TRP A 184 3.07 1.08 6.20
N THR A 185 2.12 0.77 5.33
CA THR A 185 2.38 0.40 3.94
C THR A 185 1.44 1.13 3.00
N PHE A 186 1.89 1.28 1.75
CA PHE A 186 1.16 1.94 0.69
C PHE A 186 0.78 0.94 -0.40
N ASN A 187 -0.33 1.22 -1.07
CA ASN A 187 -0.71 0.57 -2.31
C ASN A 187 -0.90 1.63 -3.39
N THR A 188 -0.42 1.34 -4.59
CA THR A 188 -0.61 2.19 -5.77
C THR A 188 -1.09 1.32 -6.93
N GLU A 189 -2.10 1.80 -7.64
CA GLU A 189 -2.60 1.18 -8.86
C GLU A 189 -2.35 2.10 -10.04
N LEU A 190 -1.58 1.61 -11.03
CA LEU A 190 -1.32 2.33 -12.28
C LEU A 190 -2.12 1.71 -13.43
N ILE A 191 -3.05 2.49 -13.97
CA ILE A 191 -4.07 2.04 -14.91
C ILE A 191 -3.75 2.55 -16.32
N LEU A 192 -3.73 1.63 -17.28
CA LEU A 192 -3.56 1.88 -18.71
C LEU A 192 -4.80 1.41 -19.47
N GLU A 193 -5.45 2.32 -20.18
CA GLU A 193 -6.52 1.99 -21.12
C GLU A 193 -5.92 1.71 -22.51
N THR A 194 -6.20 0.54 -23.07
CA THR A 194 -5.62 0.10 -24.33
C THR A 194 -6.52 -0.91 -25.05
N ASN A 195 -6.26 -1.11 -26.34
CA ASN A 195 -6.81 -2.23 -27.10
C ASN A 195 -5.65 -3.17 -27.51
N PRO A 196 -5.41 -4.28 -26.79
CA PRO A 196 -4.23 -5.13 -26.99
C PRO A 196 -4.33 -5.95 -28.28
N GLU A 197 -3.33 -5.85 -29.15
CA GLU A 197 -3.23 -6.64 -30.39
C GLU A 197 -2.36 -7.89 -30.20
N ARG A 198 -2.44 -8.85 -31.14
CA ARG A 198 -1.59 -10.05 -31.08
C ARG A 198 -0.13 -9.65 -31.26
N GLY A 199 0.70 -10.02 -30.29
CA GLY A 199 2.13 -9.71 -30.27
C GLY A 199 2.48 -8.49 -29.41
N ASP A 200 1.49 -7.74 -28.93
CA ASP A 200 1.74 -6.67 -27.99
C ASP A 200 2.25 -7.21 -26.65
N VAL A 201 3.31 -6.58 -26.14
CA VAL A 201 3.89 -6.84 -24.83
C VAL A 201 3.87 -5.56 -24.02
N TYR A 202 3.14 -5.60 -22.92
CA TYR A 202 3.03 -4.52 -21.96
C TYR A 202 3.96 -4.79 -20.79
N THR A 203 4.65 -3.77 -20.30
CA THR A 203 5.58 -3.90 -19.18
C THR A 203 5.28 -2.82 -18.15
N CYS A 204 5.05 -3.24 -16.91
CA CYS A 204 5.02 -2.34 -15.76
C CYS A 204 6.41 -2.34 -15.13
N GLN A 205 7.09 -1.19 -15.15
CA GLN A 205 8.38 -0.97 -14.48
C GLN A 205 8.14 -0.23 -13.18
N VAL A 206 8.70 -0.77 -12.09
CA VAL A 206 8.59 -0.22 -10.74
C VAL A 206 9.98 0.08 -10.21
N GLU A 207 10.22 1.32 -9.84
CA GLU A 207 11.42 1.79 -9.16
C GLU A 207 11.06 2.24 -7.74
N HIS A 208 11.73 1.65 -6.77
CA HIS A 208 11.45 1.89 -5.36
C HIS A 208 12.72 1.68 -4.53
N ALA A 209 12.89 2.47 -3.46
CA ALA A 209 14.10 2.48 -2.64
C ALA A 209 14.46 1.12 -2.01
N SER A 210 13.51 0.20 -1.89
CA SER A 210 13.74 -1.15 -1.35
C SER A 210 14.25 -2.18 -2.37
N PHE A 211 14.33 -1.82 -3.64
CA PHE A 211 14.94 -2.64 -4.69
C PHE A 211 16.34 -2.14 -5.04
N GLU A 212 17.22 -3.06 -5.45
CA GLU A 212 18.56 -2.71 -5.97
C GLU A 212 18.51 -2.10 -7.38
N GLY A 213 17.36 -2.19 -8.06
CA GLY A 213 17.14 -1.65 -9.40
C GLY A 213 15.67 -1.76 -9.84
N PRO A 214 15.35 -1.35 -11.08
CA PRO A 214 13.99 -1.38 -11.59
C PRO A 214 13.47 -2.81 -11.73
N VAL A 215 12.28 -3.07 -11.19
CA VAL A 215 11.58 -4.35 -11.33
C VAL A 215 10.55 -4.24 -12.44
N THR A 216 10.63 -5.14 -13.43
CA THR A 216 9.70 -5.17 -14.56
C THR A 216 8.82 -6.41 -14.54
N VAL A 217 7.50 -6.22 -14.65
CA VAL A 217 6.53 -7.30 -14.84
C VAL A 217 5.92 -7.15 -16.23
N LYS A 218 5.91 -8.24 -17.00
CA LYS A 218 5.39 -8.26 -18.38
C LYS A 218 3.99 -8.87 -18.42
N TRP A 219 3.13 -8.30 -19.24
CA TRP A 219 1.81 -8.80 -19.60
C TRP A 219 1.72 -8.87 -21.13
N GLY A 220 1.37 -10.05 -21.64
CA GLY A 220 1.36 -10.33 -23.07
C GLY A 220 1.42 -11.84 -23.26
N ARG A 221 1.19 -12.29 -24.49
CA ARG A 221 1.23 -13.73 -24.79
C ARG A 221 2.69 -14.19 -24.75
N THR A 222 3.07 -15.00 -23.76
CA THR A 222 4.37 -15.68 -23.77
C THR A 222 4.40 -16.66 -24.95
N PRO A 223 5.41 -16.59 -25.84
CA PRO A 223 5.61 -17.63 -26.84
C PRO A 223 5.85 -18.94 -26.10
N SER A 224 5.06 -19.93 -26.47
CA SER A 224 5.15 -21.28 -25.92
C SER A 224 6.50 -21.93 -26.21
N TYR A 225 6.89 -22.93 -25.43
CA TYR A 225 8.12 -23.71 -25.64
C TYR A 225 8.20 -24.31 -27.07
N TRP A 226 7.06 -24.61 -27.69
CA TRP A 226 6.99 -25.13 -29.06
C TRP A 226 7.27 -24.06 -30.14
N GLU A 227 6.99 -22.78 -29.86
CA GLU A 227 7.35 -21.65 -30.75
C GLU A 227 8.85 -21.31 -30.65
N TRP A 228 9.48 -21.48 -29.48
CA TRP A 228 10.94 -21.44 -29.35
C TRP A 228 11.64 -22.61 -30.05
N GLY A 229 10.99 -23.78 -30.05
CA GLY A 229 11.44 -24.96 -30.79
C GLY A 229 11.51 -24.75 -32.30
N ALA A 230 10.71 -23.85 -32.89
CA ALA A 230 10.78 -23.52 -34.30
C ALA A 230 12.01 -22.66 -34.67
N PHE A 231 12.55 -21.89 -33.72
CA PHE A 231 13.74 -21.05 -33.93
C PHE A 231 15.06 -21.81 -33.75
N LEU A 232 15.09 -22.84 -32.89
CA LEU A 232 16.26 -23.71 -32.67
C LEU A 232 16.17 -25.04 -33.45
N GLY A 233 14.98 -25.44 -33.89
CA GLY A 233 14.71 -26.67 -34.66
C GLY A 233 14.90 -26.54 -36.17
N GLY A 234 15.41 -25.41 -36.67
CA GLY A 234 15.76 -25.20 -38.08
C GLY A 234 17.06 -25.91 -38.53
N TRP A 235 17.71 -26.68 -37.64
CA TRP A 235 18.94 -27.43 -37.91
C TRP A 235 18.83 -28.93 -37.58
N VAL A 236 17.62 -29.51 -37.70
CA VAL A 236 17.44 -30.96 -37.86
C VAL A 236 16.62 -31.24 -39.12
N GLY A 237 16.91 -30.50 -40.19
CA GLY A 237 16.49 -30.83 -41.55
C GLY A 237 17.64 -31.54 -42.27
N CYS A 238 17.38 -32.73 -42.80
CA CYS A 238 18.21 -33.42 -43.80
C CYS A 238 19.62 -33.86 -43.37
N SER A 239 19.70 -34.86 -42.51
CA SER A 239 20.77 -35.88 -42.52
C SER A 239 20.15 -37.13 -41.87
N SER A 240 20.05 -38.29 -42.48
CA SER A 240 20.80 -38.84 -43.58
C SER A 240 20.07 -40.09 -44.09
N LEU A 241 20.34 -40.41 -45.36
CA LEU A 241 20.23 -41.76 -45.88
C LEU A 241 20.57 -42.81 -44.81
N ARG A 242 19.77 -43.86 -44.86
CA ARG A 242 19.97 -45.15 -44.21
C ARG A 242 21.42 -45.61 -44.38
N GLY A 243 22.12 -45.73 -43.26
CA GLY A 243 23.30 -46.59 -43.12
C GLY A 243 24.65 -45.93 -43.41
N LEU A 244 25.31 -45.46 -42.36
CA LEU A 244 26.71 -45.81 -42.08
C LEU A 244 26.99 -45.50 -40.61
N ILE A 245 27.64 -46.43 -39.91
CA ILE A 245 28.06 -46.31 -38.51
C ILE A 245 29.21 -45.28 -38.43
N PRO A 246 29.18 -44.34 -37.48
CA PRO A 246 30.41 -43.91 -36.82
C PRO A 246 30.28 -44.03 -35.30
N GLY A 247 31.24 -44.74 -34.72
CA GLY A 247 31.35 -44.96 -33.29
C GLY A 247 31.53 -43.68 -32.47
N LEU A 248 31.11 -43.78 -31.21
CA LEU A 248 31.71 -43.20 -30.00
C LEU A 248 32.58 -41.95 -30.22
N PRO A 249 32.04 -40.75 -29.90
CA PRO A 249 32.50 -40.06 -28.70
C PRO A 249 31.38 -39.21 -28.06
N PHE A 250 30.47 -39.81 -27.30
CA PHE A 250 29.45 -39.08 -26.51
C PHE A 250 29.56 -39.28 -24.99
N LEU A 251 30.64 -39.90 -24.50
CA LEU A 251 30.80 -40.20 -23.07
C LEU A 251 31.69 -39.20 -22.30
N THR A 252 32.28 -38.18 -22.93
CA THR A 252 33.18 -37.24 -22.22
C THR A 252 32.57 -35.86 -21.92
N LEU A 253 31.47 -35.46 -22.58
CA LEU A 253 30.80 -34.16 -22.29
C LEU A 253 29.73 -34.25 -21.19
N GLY A 254 29.15 -35.42 -20.94
CA GLY A 254 28.16 -35.62 -19.87
C GLY A 254 28.74 -35.59 -18.45
N PHE A 255 30.03 -35.87 -18.29
CA PHE A 255 30.67 -35.91 -16.97
C PHE A 255 31.06 -34.50 -16.44
N PHE A 256 31.31 -33.54 -17.33
CA PHE A 256 31.63 -32.16 -16.93
C PHE A 256 30.41 -31.35 -16.48
N PHE A 257 29.22 -31.64 -17.01
CA PHE A 257 28.00 -30.91 -16.66
C PHE A 257 27.46 -31.25 -15.26
N LEU A 258 27.74 -32.45 -14.74
CA LEU A 258 27.29 -32.88 -13.41
C LEU A 258 28.17 -32.36 -12.25
N GLN A 259 29.38 -31.87 -12.54
CA GLN A 259 30.27 -31.33 -11.52
C GLN A 259 30.10 -29.81 -11.29
N SER A 260 29.50 -29.09 -12.26
CA SER A 260 29.23 -27.66 -12.14
C SER A 260 28.00 -27.35 -11.28
N HIS A 261 27.00 -28.23 -11.22
CA HIS A 261 25.73 -27.94 -10.54
C HIS A 261 25.65 -28.38 -9.07
N SER A 262 26.68 -29.06 -8.54
CA SER A 262 26.71 -29.52 -7.14
C SER A 262 27.36 -28.54 -6.15
N ARG A 263 27.74 -27.33 -6.59
CA ARG A 263 28.37 -26.31 -5.71
C ARG A 263 27.41 -25.31 -5.07
N THR A 264 26.09 -25.53 -5.09
CA THR A 264 25.13 -24.65 -4.42
C THR A 264 24.03 -25.43 -3.69
N LEU A 265 24.41 -26.25 -2.71
CA LEU A 265 23.57 -26.64 -1.57
C LEU A 265 24.49 -26.88 -0.35
N PRO A 266 24.39 -26.11 0.75
CA PRO A 266 25.15 -26.39 1.95
C PRO A 266 24.48 -27.54 2.71
N GLY A 267 25.18 -28.67 2.85
CA GLY A 267 24.78 -29.73 3.77
C GLY A 267 24.34 -31.04 3.13
N ALA A 268 25.21 -31.72 2.40
CA ALA A 268 25.08 -33.16 2.15
C ALA A 268 26.44 -33.84 2.35
N ARG A 269 26.55 -34.62 3.43
CA ARG A 269 27.72 -35.44 3.75
C ARG A 269 27.60 -36.74 2.94
N CYS A 270 28.40 -36.91 1.88
CA CYS A 270 28.57 -38.22 1.23
C CYS A 270 29.60 -39.05 2.01
N GLY A 271 29.14 -40.08 2.71
CA GLY A 271 29.99 -41.14 3.26
C GLY A 271 30.52 -42.02 2.13
N ARG A 272 31.82 -42.34 2.16
CA ARG A 272 32.46 -43.29 1.23
C ARG A 272 32.03 -44.72 1.57
N GLY A 273 31.46 -45.41 0.59
CA GLY A 273 31.26 -46.86 0.61
C GLY A 273 31.91 -47.49 -0.62
N LEU A 274 32.74 -48.49 -0.39
CA LEU A 274 33.41 -49.32 -1.39
C LEU A 274 32.38 -50.22 -2.09
N TRP A 275 32.53 -50.40 -3.42
CA TRP A 275 31.68 -51.18 -4.33
C TRP A 275 30.35 -50.50 -4.70
N GLY A 276 30.40 -49.79 -5.81
CA GLY A 276 29.23 -49.20 -6.45
C GLY A 276 28.24 -50.25 -6.90
N LEU A 277 26.97 -50.03 -6.54
CA LEU A 277 25.72 -50.33 -7.25
C LEU A 277 24.58 -50.00 -6.27
N CYS A 278 23.82 -48.93 -6.51
CA CYS A 278 22.50 -48.76 -5.90
C CYS A 278 21.45 -48.79 -7.02
N TRP A 279 20.80 -49.94 -7.13
CA TRP A 279 19.53 -50.10 -7.84
C TRP A 279 18.39 -49.60 -6.94
N GLY A 280 17.39 -48.97 -7.58
CA GLY A 280 16.04 -48.90 -7.05
C GLY A 280 15.64 -47.55 -6.46
N TRP A 281 14.77 -46.84 -7.17
CA TRP A 281 13.68 -46.11 -6.53
C TRP A 281 12.37 -46.64 -7.11
N SER A 282 11.60 -47.27 -6.23
CA SER A 282 10.25 -47.75 -6.49
C SER A 282 9.32 -46.58 -6.78
N LEU A 283 8.51 -46.73 -7.84
CA LEU A 283 7.32 -45.93 -8.09
C LEU A 283 6.26 -46.29 -7.04
N GLY A 284 5.92 -45.35 -6.16
CA GLY A 284 4.69 -45.37 -5.36
C GLY A 284 3.58 -44.57 -6.07
N PRO A 285 2.30 -44.98 -5.96
CA PRO A 285 1.24 -44.54 -6.87
C PRO A 285 0.66 -43.15 -6.56
N LEU A 286 0.05 -42.57 -7.60
CA LEU A 286 -0.89 -41.46 -7.50
C LEU A 286 -2.08 -41.84 -6.60
N ASP A 287 -2.46 -40.93 -5.71
CA ASP A 287 -3.86 -40.69 -5.35
C ASP A 287 -4.09 -39.17 -5.21
N SER A 288 -5.01 -38.66 -6.03
CA SER A 288 -5.69 -37.36 -6.01
C SER A 288 -7.07 -37.50 -5.33
N PRO A 289 -8.00 -36.50 -5.19
CA PRO A 289 -7.95 -35.03 -5.23
C PRO A 289 -8.81 -34.33 -4.11
N PHE A 290 -8.95 -32.99 -4.20
CA PHE A 290 -9.88 -32.04 -3.51
C PHE A 290 -9.53 -31.68 -2.04
N THR A 291 -9.40 -30.41 -1.63
CA THR A 291 -10.16 -29.17 -1.91
C THR A 291 -9.30 -27.94 -2.18
#